data_AF-A0A1Q7REG2-F1
#
_entry.id   AF-A0A1Q7REG2-F1
#
_cell.length_a   1.000
_cell.length_b   1.000
_cell.length_c   1.000
_cell.angle_alpha   90.00
_cell.angle_beta   90.00
_cell.angle_gamma   90.00
#
_symmetry.space_group_name_H-M   'P 1'
#
loop_
_entity.id
_entity.type
_entity.pdbx_description
1 polymer ?
#
loop_
_entity_poly.entity_id
_entity_poly.type
_entity_poly.pdbx_seq_one_letter_code
_entity_poly.pdbx_strand_id
1 'polypeptide(L)'
;MRAIDLMRLSWGAVAGHRLRSSLTMLGIAIGIASVILLTSIGEGIRVYVLSEFTQFGTNLIGINPGKSNTSGGNPTAMAGTIRKLTIEDAEVLRRIPEVDATMPVSFGNARVEHGERGRSVLIYGVTSEVPRVWKFAVRHGRFLPEGDPRHGSPLVVLGMKLKREIFGDDNALGERVRIGGRPFRVIGVMEPKGQFLNLDLDDTAFVPVSEAMRLFNRDDLIEIDVVFRSAAAGDRVVREIRRVMIDRHQGDEDFTITTQESMLTVLNRIIGVVTSAVGAIGGISLVVGAIGILTMMWISVNESTAEIGLLRALGARRGQVQALFLLQAALLATAGGAFGILAGIGVARTLRLALPRLPVHTPMPYVIAALALSFAVGLLSGVLPARRAAGLDPVEALRAE
;
A
#
# COMPACT_ATOMS: atom_id res chain seq x y z
N MET A 1 -38.37 -29.34 16.79
CA MET A 1 -38.35 -27.92 16.38
C MET A 1 -37.73 -27.83 15.00
N ARG A 2 -38.40 -27.17 14.04
CA ARG A 2 -37.81 -26.92 12.71
C ARG A 2 -36.82 -25.76 12.79
N ALA A 3 -35.84 -25.70 11.89
CA ALA A 3 -34.82 -24.63 11.87
C ALA A 3 -35.42 -23.22 11.77
N ILE A 4 -36.57 -23.08 11.11
CA ILE A 4 -37.31 -21.82 10.94
C ILE A 4 -37.91 -21.34 12.28
N ASP A 5 -38.36 -22.26 13.14
CA ASP A 5 -38.91 -21.92 14.45
C ASP A 5 -37.80 -21.43 15.39
N LEU A 6 -36.61 -22.05 15.32
CA LEU A 6 -35.42 -21.62 16.07
C LEU A 6 -35.01 -20.20 15.67
N MET A 7 -34.96 -19.88 14.37
CA MET A 7 -34.64 -18.53 13.90
C MET A 7 -35.65 -17.48 14.36
N ARG A 8 -36.97 -17.77 14.29
CA ARG A 8 -38.02 -16.84 14.72
C ARG A 8 -37.98 -16.57 16.23
N LEU A 9 -37.79 -17.61 17.04
CA LEU A 9 -37.67 -17.47 18.50
C LEU A 9 -36.41 -16.69 18.89
N SER A 10 -35.26 -17.00 18.27
CA SER A 10 -34.01 -16.28 18.53
C SER A 10 -34.10 -14.79 18.20
N TRP A 11 -34.78 -14.42 17.11
CA TRP A 11 -34.98 -13.02 16.75
C TRP A 11 -35.90 -12.27 17.72
N GLY A 12 -36.99 -12.92 18.17
CA GLY A 12 -37.91 -12.35 19.15
C GLY A 12 -37.24 -12.01 20.49
N ALA A 13 -36.39 -12.91 21.00
CA ALA A 13 -35.66 -12.70 22.25
C ALA A 13 -34.60 -11.58 22.15
N VAL A 14 -33.97 -11.41 20.99
CA VAL A 14 -33.04 -10.29 20.73
C VAL A 14 -33.75 -8.94 20.66
N ALA A 15 -34.96 -8.91 20.11
CA ALA A 15 -35.76 -7.70 19.94
C ALA A 15 -36.40 -7.20 21.25
N GLY A 16 -36.50 -8.04 22.28
CA GLY A 16 -37.04 -7.69 23.60
C GLY A 16 -36.17 -6.68 24.37
N HIS A 17 -34.83 -6.76 24.22
CA HIS A 17 -33.87 -5.89 24.93
C HIS A 17 -33.12 -4.94 23.99
N ARG A 18 -33.87 -4.04 23.32
CA ARG A 18 -33.39 -3.19 22.21
C ARG A 18 -32.10 -2.42 22.52
N LEU A 19 -32.01 -1.77 23.68
CA LEU A 19 -30.86 -0.92 24.04
C LEU A 19 -29.56 -1.74 24.23
N ARG A 20 -29.68 -2.89 24.90
CA ARG A 20 -28.53 -3.78 25.19
C ARG A 20 -28.05 -4.45 23.91
N SER A 21 -28.98 -5.01 23.13
CA SER A 21 -28.69 -5.59 21.81
C SER A 21 -28.02 -4.56 20.88
N SER A 22 -28.50 -3.31 20.86
CA SER A 22 -27.87 -2.27 20.04
C SER A 22 -26.46 -1.92 20.49
N LEU A 23 -26.21 -1.76 21.79
CA LEU A 23 -24.87 -1.44 22.31
C LEU A 23 -23.85 -2.55 22.01
N THR A 24 -24.27 -3.81 22.13
CA THR A 24 -23.43 -4.97 21.79
C THR A 24 -23.13 -5.03 20.30
N MET A 25 -24.16 -4.87 19.46
CA MET A 25 -23.97 -4.83 18.00
C MET A 25 -23.08 -3.67 17.57
N LEU A 26 -23.17 -2.53 18.24
CA LEU A 26 -22.38 -1.34 17.92
C LEU A 26 -20.90 -1.53 18.28
N GLY A 27 -20.58 -2.18 19.40
CA GLY A 27 -19.20 -2.55 19.74
C GLY A 27 -18.56 -3.51 18.72
N ILE A 28 -19.31 -4.53 18.29
CA ILE A 28 -18.89 -5.47 17.24
C ILE A 28 -18.73 -4.74 15.89
N ALA A 29 -19.69 -3.86 15.55
CA ALA A 29 -19.68 -3.11 14.31
C ALA A 29 -18.48 -2.17 14.22
N ILE A 30 -18.14 -1.44 15.29
CA ILE A 30 -16.96 -0.56 15.33
C ILE A 30 -15.66 -1.35 15.13
N GLY A 31 -15.51 -2.47 15.84
CA GLY A 31 -14.32 -3.33 15.70
C GLY A 31 -14.15 -3.84 14.27
N ILE A 32 -15.22 -4.34 13.66
CA ILE A 32 -15.20 -4.88 12.30
C ILE A 32 -15.03 -3.78 11.25
N ALA A 33 -15.71 -2.64 11.40
CA ALA A 33 -15.56 -1.50 10.52
C ALA A 33 -14.11 -0.99 10.51
N SER A 34 -13.46 -0.93 11.67
CA SER A 34 -12.06 -0.47 11.78
C SER A 34 -11.08 -1.39 11.03
N VAL A 35 -11.25 -2.71 11.18
CA VAL A 35 -10.42 -3.71 10.47
C VAL A 35 -10.65 -3.64 8.96
N ILE A 36 -11.90 -3.47 8.52
CA ILE A 36 -12.24 -3.38 7.09
C ILE A 36 -11.69 -2.11 6.46
N LEU A 37 -11.81 -0.98 7.16
CA LEU A 37 -11.29 0.30 6.69
C LEU A 37 -9.77 0.22 6.49
N LEU A 38 -9.05 -0.28 7.50
CA LEU A 38 -7.61 -0.37 7.39
C LEU A 38 -7.15 -1.33 6.30
N THR A 39 -7.75 -2.51 6.21
CA THR A 39 -7.38 -3.49 5.17
C THR A 39 -7.70 -2.98 3.77
N SER A 40 -8.80 -2.24 3.60
CA SER A 40 -9.17 -1.60 2.32
C SER A 40 -8.20 -0.49 1.92
N ILE A 41 -7.73 0.31 2.89
CA ILE A 41 -6.74 1.35 2.66
C ILE A 41 -5.38 0.72 2.35
N GLY A 42 -4.96 -0.29 3.12
CA GLY A 42 -3.69 -0.98 2.93
C GLY A 42 -3.59 -1.63 1.55
N GLU A 43 -4.62 -2.38 1.13
CA GLU A 43 -4.63 -2.99 -0.20
C GLU A 43 -4.74 -1.94 -1.30
N GLY A 44 -5.51 -0.86 -1.09
CA GLY A 44 -5.55 0.25 -2.03
C GLY A 44 -4.17 0.89 -2.23
N ILE A 45 -3.46 1.20 -1.15
CA ILE A 45 -2.09 1.73 -1.21
C ILE A 45 -1.16 0.75 -1.93
N ARG A 46 -1.27 -0.56 -1.64
CA ARG A 46 -0.47 -1.59 -2.33
C ARG A 46 -0.72 -1.59 -3.84
N VAL A 47 -1.98 -1.59 -4.27
CA VAL A 47 -2.36 -1.55 -5.69
C VAL A 47 -1.87 -0.25 -6.34
N TYR A 48 -2.01 0.88 -5.65
CA TYR A 48 -1.53 2.17 -6.13
C TYR A 48 -0.02 2.19 -6.32
N VAL A 49 0.76 1.80 -5.31
CA VAL A 49 2.22 1.70 -5.42
C VAL A 49 2.60 0.73 -6.54
N LEU A 50 1.90 -0.40 -6.67
CA LEU A 50 2.15 -1.35 -7.76
C LEU A 50 1.88 -0.72 -9.13
N SER A 51 0.77 0.01 -9.31
CA SER A 51 0.48 0.71 -10.57
C SER A 51 1.48 1.81 -10.86
N GLU A 52 1.92 2.55 -9.83
CA GLU A 52 2.91 3.61 -9.96
C GLU A 52 4.28 3.08 -10.40
N PHE A 53 4.67 1.87 -10.01
CA PHE A 53 5.93 1.28 -10.45
C PHE A 53 5.82 0.56 -11.81
N THR A 54 4.72 -0.16 -12.03
CA THR A 54 4.52 -0.89 -13.30
C THR A 54 4.44 0.01 -14.53
N GLN A 55 4.13 1.31 -14.37
CA GLN A 55 4.20 2.29 -15.46
C GLN A 55 5.62 2.53 -16.01
N PHE A 56 6.67 2.19 -15.25
CA PHE A 56 8.07 2.20 -15.69
C PHE A 56 8.53 0.83 -16.19
N GLY A 57 7.68 -0.20 -16.08
CA GLY A 57 8.02 -1.60 -16.34
C GLY A 57 8.12 -2.42 -15.05
N THR A 58 8.17 -3.74 -15.20
CA THR A 58 8.22 -4.70 -14.08
C THR A 58 9.64 -5.11 -13.70
N ASN A 59 10.64 -4.61 -14.44
CA ASN A 59 12.00 -5.13 -14.42
C ASN A 59 13.03 -4.00 -14.19
N LEU A 60 12.70 -3.01 -13.37
CA LEU A 60 13.59 -1.89 -13.03
C LEU A 60 14.25 -2.13 -11.66
N ILE A 61 15.56 -1.91 -11.60
CA ILE A 61 16.36 -1.94 -10.37
C ILE A 61 17.03 -0.57 -10.26
N GLY A 62 16.75 0.15 -9.18
CA GLY A 62 17.45 1.38 -8.83
C GLY A 62 18.66 1.06 -7.96
N ILE A 63 19.79 1.70 -8.23
CA ILE A 63 21.01 1.59 -7.42
C ILE A 63 21.37 2.99 -6.93
N ASN A 64 21.33 3.19 -5.61
CA ASN A 64 21.63 4.48 -4.99
C ASN A 64 22.93 4.40 -4.18
N PRO A 65 23.71 5.49 -4.08
CA PRO A 65 24.88 5.53 -3.22
C PRO A 65 24.47 5.53 -1.74
N GLY A 66 25.32 4.96 -0.89
CA GLY A 66 25.16 4.89 0.55
C GLY A 66 24.49 3.61 1.06
N LYS A 67 24.69 3.33 2.36
CA LYS A 67 24.03 2.24 3.08
C LYS A 67 22.71 2.74 3.67
N SER A 68 21.63 1.98 3.48
CA SER A 68 20.33 2.25 4.13
C SER A 68 20.29 1.93 5.63
N ASN A 69 21.33 1.27 6.18
CA ASN A 69 21.42 0.88 7.58
C ASN A 69 22.52 1.69 8.30
N THR A 70 22.15 2.36 9.38
CA THR A 70 23.11 2.95 10.33
C THR A 70 23.80 1.83 11.09
N SER A 71 25.02 1.48 10.69
CA SER A 71 25.92 0.70 11.55
C SER A 71 26.44 1.64 12.63
N GLY A 72 26.03 1.43 13.88
CA GLY A 72 26.56 2.16 15.03
C GLY A 72 28.06 1.88 15.19
N GLY A 73 28.89 2.80 14.75
CA GLY A 73 30.35 2.76 14.85
C GLY A 73 30.90 4.14 15.19
N ASN A 74 31.99 4.15 15.95
CA ASN A 74 32.64 5.31 16.54
C ASN A 74 32.92 6.44 15.50
N PRO A 75 32.44 7.70 15.72
CA PRO A 75 32.60 8.80 14.75
C PRO A 75 34.06 9.19 14.43
N THR A 76 35.04 8.70 15.20
CA THR A 76 36.48 8.97 15.01
C THR A 76 37.25 7.84 14.31
N ALA A 77 36.61 6.72 13.97
CA ALA A 77 37.19 5.70 13.10
C ALA A 77 36.56 5.83 11.71
N MET A 78 37.19 6.63 10.82
CA MET A 78 36.87 6.85 9.40
C MET A 78 35.59 6.12 8.94
N ALA A 79 34.44 6.72 9.24
CA ALA A 79 33.14 6.23 8.80
C ALA A 79 33.17 6.23 7.26
N GLY A 80 33.06 5.04 6.68
CA GLY A 80 33.29 4.75 5.26
C GLY A 80 32.78 5.87 4.36
N THR A 81 33.70 6.52 3.66
CA THR A 81 33.41 7.45 2.58
C THR A 81 32.44 6.74 1.64
N ILE A 82 31.20 7.22 1.53
CA ILE A 82 30.27 6.75 0.51
C ILE A 82 30.98 6.94 -0.83
N ARG A 83 31.41 5.86 -1.49
CA ARG A 83 32.00 5.98 -2.81
C ARG A 83 30.88 6.42 -3.76
N LYS A 84 31.20 7.45 -4.53
CA LYS A 84 30.29 8.04 -5.50
C LYS A 84 30.01 7.02 -6.59
N LEU A 85 28.74 6.90 -6.99
CA LEU A 85 28.39 6.19 -8.21
C LEU A 85 28.89 7.00 -9.41
N THR A 86 29.48 6.29 -10.37
CA THR A 86 30.12 6.85 -11.57
C THR A 86 29.46 6.35 -12.84
N ILE A 87 29.66 7.06 -13.95
CA ILE A 87 29.15 6.64 -15.27
C ILE A 87 29.76 5.28 -15.66
N GLU A 88 31.02 5.05 -15.28
CA GLU A 88 31.73 3.81 -15.54
C GLU A 88 31.10 2.61 -14.80
N ASP A 89 30.51 2.82 -13.61
CA ASP A 89 29.74 1.78 -12.93
C ASP A 89 28.54 1.35 -13.79
N ALA A 90 27.80 2.32 -14.33
CA ALA A 90 26.66 2.04 -15.21
C ALA A 90 27.06 1.31 -16.51
N GLU A 91 28.24 1.62 -17.06
CA GLU A 91 28.78 0.93 -18.25
C GLU A 91 29.19 -0.51 -17.96
N VAL A 92 29.76 -0.78 -16.79
CA VAL A 92 30.14 -2.15 -16.39
C VAL A 92 28.88 -2.99 -16.18
N LEU A 93 27.87 -2.44 -15.50
CA LEU A 93 26.59 -3.13 -15.27
C LEU A 93 25.86 -3.47 -16.57
N ARG A 94 26.02 -2.66 -17.63
CA ARG A 94 25.46 -2.94 -18.97
C ARG A 94 26.01 -4.22 -19.60
N ARG A 95 27.19 -4.70 -19.16
CA ARG A 95 27.83 -5.90 -19.71
C ARG A 95 27.30 -7.20 -19.12
N ILE A 96 26.47 -7.13 -18.08
CA ILE A 96 25.82 -8.30 -17.48
C ILE A 96 24.83 -8.90 -18.52
N PRO A 97 24.90 -10.20 -18.85
CA PRO A 97 24.12 -10.79 -19.94
C PRO A 97 22.59 -10.60 -19.84
N GLU A 98 22.05 -10.60 -18.62
CA GLU A 98 20.63 -10.45 -18.34
C GLU A 98 20.13 -8.99 -18.32
N VAL A 99 21.06 -8.02 -18.30
CA VAL A 99 20.77 -6.58 -18.34
C VAL A 99 20.45 -6.16 -19.77
N ASP A 100 19.32 -5.48 -19.96
CA ASP A 100 18.89 -4.95 -21.25
C ASP A 100 19.41 -3.53 -21.49
N ALA A 101 19.35 -2.68 -20.45
CA ALA A 101 19.80 -1.30 -20.52
C ALA A 101 20.20 -0.80 -19.12
N THR A 102 21.15 0.13 -19.10
CA THR A 102 21.52 0.89 -17.90
C THR A 102 21.38 2.38 -18.19
N MET A 103 20.92 3.12 -17.20
CA MET A 103 20.73 4.56 -17.30
C MET A 103 21.31 5.23 -16.06
N PRO A 104 22.47 5.90 -16.18
CA PRO A 104 22.97 6.75 -15.12
C PRO A 104 22.05 7.98 -14.99
N VAL A 105 21.67 8.31 -13.76
CA VAL A 105 20.77 9.41 -13.44
C VAL A 105 21.43 10.37 -12.48
N SER A 106 21.42 11.65 -12.87
CA SER A 106 21.72 12.78 -12.01
C SER A 106 20.58 13.78 -12.12
N PHE A 107 20.13 14.37 -11.03
CA PHE A 107 19.06 15.36 -11.09
C PHE A 107 19.27 16.50 -10.10
N GLY A 108 18.67 17.64 -10.41
CA GLY A 108 18.71 18.81 -9.56
C GLY A 108 17.69 19.85 -10.00
N ASN A 109 17.35 20.77 -9.10
CA ASN A 109 16.45 21.85 -9.43
C ASN A 109 17.22 22.96 -10.15
N ALA A 110 16.72 23.38 -11.32
CA ALA A 110 17.23 24.56 -12.00
C ALA A 110 16.10 25.35 -12.65
N ARG A 111 16.35 26.63 -12.90
CA ARG A 111 15.42 27.50 -13.61
C ARG A 111 15.61 27.32 -15.12
N VAL A 112 14.52 26.99 -15.80
CA VAL A 112 14.41 26.91 -17.26
C VAL A 112 13.76 28.20 -17.75
N GLU A 113 14.39 28.89 -18.68
CA GLU A 113 13.98 30.22 -19.15
C GLU A 113 14.02 30.33 -20.68
N HIS A 114 13.04 31.03 -21.24
CA HIS A 114 12.99 31.44 -22.65
C HIS A 114 12.29 32.80 -22.75
N GLY A 115 12.98 33.81 -23.27
CA GLY A 115 12.48 35.19 -23.25
C GLY A 115 12.20 35.68 -21.82
N GLU A 116 10.99 36.16 -21.59
CA GLU A 116 10.54 36.65 -20.27
C GLU A 116 9.93 35.55 -19.37
N ARG A 117 9.74 34.33 -19.90
CA ARG A 117 9.14 33.22 -19.16
C ARG A 117 10.23 32.37 -18.52
N GLY A 118 10.07 32.09 -17.23
CA GLY A 118 11.01 31.27 -16.47
C GLY A 118 10.31 30.45 -15.40
N ARG A 119 10.73 29.18 -15.24
CA ARG A 119 10.14 28.24 -14.28
C ARG A 119 11.23 27.39 -13.65
N SER A 120 11.19 27.25 -12.32
CA SER A 120 12.08 26.34 -11.60
C SER A 120 11.48 24.94 -11.62
N VAL A 121 12.24 23.98 -12.17
CA VAL A 121 11.81 22.60 -12.35
C VAL A 121 12.95 21.65 -12.06
N LEU A 122 12.59 20.37 -11.90
CA LEU A 122 13.56 19.29 -11.79
C LEU A 122 14.17 19.00 -13.16
N ILE A 123 15.50 19.02 -13.24
CA ILE A 123 16.26 18.66 -14.43
C ILE A 123 16.82 17.26 -14.24
N TYR A 124 16.52 16.37 -15.16
CA TYR A 124 17.05 15.01 -15.22
C TYR A 124 18.21 14.93 -16.22
N GLY A 125 19.39 14.64 -15.71
CA GLY A 125 20.56 14.21 -16.45
C GLY A 125 20.51 12.71 -16.71
N VAL A 126 20.31 12.34 -17.97
CA VAL A 126 20.01 10.96 -18.39
C VAL A 126 20.72 10.64 -19.72
N THR A 127 20.66 9.38 -20.15
CA THR A 127 21.12 8.92 -21.48
C THR A 127 19.96 8.80 -22.45
N SER A 128 20.22 8.37 -23.68
CA SER A 128 19.19 8.10 -24.71
C SER A 128 18.19 7.00 -24.34
N GLU A 129 18.42 6.26 -23.24
CA GLU A 129 17.66 5.06 -22.88
C GLU A 129 16.33 5.35 -22.17
N VAL A 130 16.02 6.60 -21.78
CA VAL A 130 14.77 6.95 -21.04
C VAL A 130 13.51 6.38 -21.69
N PRO A 131 13.27 6.51 -23.02
CA PRO A 131 12.04 5.99 -23.61
C PRO A 131 11.91 4.47 -23.49
N ARG A 132 13.03 3.75 -23.42
CA ARG A 132 13.07 2.29 -23.22
C ARG A 132 12.94 1.93 -21.75
N VAL A 133 13.75 2.55 -20.90
CA VAL A 133 13.90 2.23 -19.47
C VAL A 133 12.69 2.66 -18.67
N TRP A 134 12.17 3.87 -18.93
CA TRP A 134 11.00 4.40 -18.22
C TRP A 134 9.71 4.26 -19.02
N LYS A 135 9.70 3.61 -20.19
CA LYS A 135 8.53 3.53 -21.08
C LYS A 135 7.87 4.90 -21.27
N PHE A 136 8.69 5.90 -21.61
CA PHE A 136 8.25 7.28 -21.74
C PHE A 136 8.48 7.78 -23.16
N ALA A 137 7.43 7.77 -23.97
CA ALA A 137 7.54 8.08 -25.39
C ALA A 137 7.68 9.60 -25.65
N VAL A 138 8.28 9.92 -26.79
CA VAL A 138 8.42 11.28 -27.29
C VAL A 138 7.21 11.62 -28.15
N ARG A 139 6.53 12.72 -27.84
CA ARG A 139 5.38 13.20 -28.62
C ARG A 139 5.79 13.92 -29.88
N HIS A 140 6.80 14.78 -29.76
CA HIS A 140 7.28 15.64 -30.86
C HIS A 140 8.81 15.66 -30.91
N GLY A 141 9.38 15.61 -32.11
CA GLY A 141 10.82 15.62 -32.32
C GLY A 141 11.45 14.25 -32.03
N ARG A 142 12.57 14.25 -31.31
CA ARG A 142 13.31 13.04 -30.93
C ARG A 142 13.86 13.15 -29.51
N PHE A 143 14.14 12.02 -28.89
CA PHE A 143 14.83 12.00 -27.60
C PHE A 143 16.32 12.35 -27.78
N LEU A 144 17.07 12.37 -26.66
CA LEU A 144 18.52 12.53 -26.69
C LEU A 144 19.16 11.47 -27.61
N PRO A 145 20.11 11.86 -28.48
CA PRO A 145 20.79 10.93 -29.36
C PRO A 145 21.67 9.94 -28.58
N GLU A 146 21.89 8.76 -29.14
CA GLU A 146 22.88 7.82 -28.63
C GLU A 146 24.28 8.43 -28.73
N GLY A 147 25.09 8.22 -27.68
CA GLY A 147 26.44 8.77 -27.59
C GLY A 147 27.13 8.39 -26.29
N ASP A 148 28.38 8.83 -26.14
CA ASP A 148 29.14 8.66 -24.91
C ASP A 148 28.48 9.47 -23.77
N PRO A 149 28.02 8.83 -22.68
CA PRO A 149 27.40 9.55 -21.56
C PRO A 149 28.30 10.62 -20.93
N ARG A 150 29.63 10.47 -21.05
CA ARG A 150 30.63 11.43 -20.56
C ARG A 150 30.70 12.71 -21.40
N HIS A 151 30.22 12.65 -22.64
CA HIS A 151 30.26 13.74 -23.61
C HIS A 151 28.86 14.07 -24.15
N GLY A 152 28.17 14.99 -23.48
CA GLY A 152 26.87 15.50 -23.91
C GLY A 152 26.99 16.77 -24.75
N SER A 153 26.23 16.84 -25.84
CA SER A 153 25.90 18.10 -26.48
C SER A 153 24.85 18.85 -25.64
N PRO A 154 24.80 20.20 -25.66
CA PRO A 154 23.82 20.98 -24.91
C PRO A 154 22.42 20.91 -25.55
N LEU A 155 21.80 19.73 -25.45
CA LEU A 155 20.48 19.39 -25.96
C LEU A 155 19.52 19.17 -24.80
N VAL A 156 18.25 19.49 -25.00
CA VAL A 156 17.20 19.27 -24.01
C VAL A 156 15.94 18.70 -24.65
N VAL A 157 15.28 17.82 -23.92
CA VAL A 157 13.93 17.34 -24.19
C VAL A 157 13.03 17.80 -23.05
N LEU A 158 11.89 18.41 -23.38
CA LEU A 158 11.00 19.00 -22.38
C LEU A 158 9.82 18.07 -22.06
N GLY A 159 9.39 18.06 -20.80
CA GLY A 159 8.08 17.53 -20.42
C GLY A 159 6.94 18.37 -21.00
N MET A 160 5.77 17.77 -21.18
CA MET A 160 4.64 18.41 -21.86
C MET A 160 4.16 19.68 -21.14
N LYS A 161 4.10 19.66 -19.81
CA LYS A 161 3.67 20.81 -19.01
C LYS A 161 4.73 21.90 -19.03
N LEU A 162 6.00 21.57 -18.86
CA LEU A 162 7.09 22.55 -18.97
C LEU A 162 7.12 23.22 -20.34
N LYS A 163 6.94 22.45 -21.44
CA LYS A 163 6.81 23.01 -22.79
C LYS A 163 5.69 24.05 -22.84
N ARG A 164 4.51 23.72 -22.31
CA ARG A 164 3.34 24.61 -22.35
C ARG A 164 3.55 25.88 -21.52
N GLU A 165 4.17 25.78 -20.35
CA GLU A 165 4.42 26.94 -19.50
C GLU A 165 5.47 27.89 -20.10
N ILE A 166 6.50 27.37 -20.78
CA ILE A 166 7.59 28.18 -21.35
C ILE A 166 7.23 28.70 -22.75
N PHE A 167 6.68 27.85 -23.63
CA PHE A 167 6.41 28.17 -25.03
C PHE A 167 4.93 28.41 -25.35
N GLY A 168 4.01 28.17 -24.42
CA GLY A 168 2.57 28.23 -24.72
C GLY A 168 2.19 27.23 -25.81
N ASP A 169 1.45 27.71 -26.80
CA ASP A 169 1.07 26.94 -27.98
C ASP A 169 2.15 26.93 -29.08
N ASP A 170 3.20 27.76 -28.96
CA ASP A 170 4.26 27.87 -29.96
C ASP A 170 5.09 26.59 -30.09
N ASN A 171 5.74 26.42 -31.24
CA ASN A 171 6.61 25.28 -31.48
C ASN A 171 7.92 25.44 -30.68
N ALA A 172 8.19 24.51 -29.77
CA ALA A 172 9.42 24.51 -28.98
C ALA A 172 10.61 23.85 -29.70
N LEU A 173 10.38 23.07 -30.76
CA LEU A 173 11.46 22.30 -31.40
C LEU A 173 12.44 23.22 -32.14
N GLY A 174 13.72 23.04 -31.87
CA GLY A 174 14.81 23.80 -32.49
C GLY A 174 15.17 25.08 -31.74
N GLU A 175 14.28 25.57 -30.88
CA GLU A 175 14.50 26.77 -30.06
C GLU A 175 15.56 26.58 -28.98
N ARG A 176 16.07 27.69 -28.46
CA ARG A 176 17.04 27.71 -27.36
C ARG A 176 16.36 28.08 -26.05
N VAL A 177 16.66 27.32 -25.00
CA VAL A 177 16.27 27.62 -23.62
C VAL A 177 17.52 27.78 -22.77
N ARG A 178 17.44 28.59 -21.72
CA ARG A 178 18.50 28.71 -20.71
C ARG A 178 18.13 27.85 -19.51
N ILE A 179 19.01 26.94 -19.11
CA ILE A 179 18.84 26.10 -17.92
C ILE A 179 19.98 26.41 -16.97
N GLY A 180 19.66 26.97 -15.79
CA GLY A 180 20.68 27.44 -14.84
C GLY A 180 21.72 28.38 -15.48
N GLY A 181 21.27 29.25 -16.38
CA GLY A 181 22.12 30.21 -17.09
C GLY A 181 22.87 29.68 -18.31
N ARG A 182 22.82 28.37 -18.61
CA ARG A 182 23.49 27.77 -19.78
C ARG A 182 22.50 27.54 -20.94
N PRO A 183 22.88 27.78 -22.21
CA PRO A 183 21.99 27.58 -23.35
C PRO A 183 21.90 26.11 -23.74
N PHE A 184 20.68 25.63 -23.94
CA PHE A 184 20.37 24.29 -24.47
C PHE A 184 19.44 24.41 -25.68
N ARG A 185 19.59 23.52 -26.66
CA ARG A 185 18.69 23.42 -27.81
C ARG A 185 17.62 22.38 -27.55
N VAL A 186 16.36 22.76 -27.72
CA VAL A 186 15.22 21.85 -27.60
C VAL A 186 15.15 20.95 -28.84
N ILE A 187 15.16 19.64 -28.63
CA ILE A 187 15.11 18.64 -29.72
C ILE A 187 13.89 17.72 -29.66
N GLY A 188 13.17 17.75 -28.55
CA GLY A 188 11.99 16.91 -28.36
C GLY A 188 11.09 17.39 -27.24
N VAL A 189 9.86 16.89 -27.24
CA VAL A 189 8.87 17.06 -26.19
C VAL A 189 8.30 15.68 -25.85
N MET A 190 8.31 15.31 -24.58
CA MET A 190 7.77 14.03 -24.11
C MET A 190 6.24 14.01 -24.19
N GLU A 191 5.67 12.82 -24.26
CA GLU A 191 4.24 12.63 -24.01
C GLU A 191 3.86 13.07 -22.58
N PRO A 192 2.58 13.30 -22.27
CA PRO A 192 2.15 13.43 -20.88
C PRO A 192 2.13 12.05 -20.22
N LYS A 193 2.85 11.91 -19.11
CA LYS A 193 2.86 10.69 -18.27
C LYS A 193 2.16 10.90 -16.93
N GLY A 194 2.05 12.16 -16.47
CA GLY A 194 1.40 12.52 -15.22
C GLY A 194 2.34 12.54 -14.02
N GLN A 195 1.76 12.43 -12.82
CA GLN A 195 2.51 12.49 -11.56
C GLN A 195 2.90 11.09 -11.10
N PHE A 196 4.17 10.92 -10.73
CA PHE A 196 4.70 9.73 -10.07
C PHE A 196 5.12 10.08 -8.64
N LEU A 197 4.54 9.44 -7.62
CA LEU A 197 4.88 9.69 -6.20
C LEU A 197 4.98 11.20 -5.84
N ASN A 198 4.04 12.01 -6.32
CA ASN A 198 3.99 13.48 -6.14
C ASN A 198 5.12 14.27 -6.87
N LEU A 199 5.87 13.62 -7.76
CA LEU A 199 6.77 14.24 -8.74
C LEU A 199 6.06 14.34 -10.09
N ASP A 200 6.05 15.52 -10.69
CA ASP A 200 5.37 15.77 -11.97
C ASP A 200 6.37 15.62 -13.12
N LEU A 201 6.40 14.46 -13.77
CA LEU A 201 7.32 14.19 -14.89
C LEU A 201 7.03 15.08 -16.11
N ASP A 202 5.81 15.61 -16.22
CA ASP A 202 5.44 16.53 -17.29
C ASP A 202 6.05 17.92 -17.07
N ASP A 203 6.42 18.26 -15.84
CA ASP A 203 7.02 19.53 -15.41
C ASP A 203 8.53 19.41 -15.20
N THR A 204 9.21 18.66 -16.07
CA THR A 204 10.66 18.41 -16.00
C THR A 204 11.36 18.60 -17.34
N ALA A 205 12.69 18.68 -17.31
CA ALA A 205 13.52 18.71 -18.51
C ALA A 205 14.59 17.61 -18.46
N PHE A 206 14.84 16.98 -19.60
CA PHE A 206 15.83 15.92 -19.77
C PHE A 206 17.02 16.45 -20.56
N VAL A 207 18.21 16.35 -19.99
CA VAL A 207 19.49 16.73 -20.61
C VAL A 207 20.47 15.56 -20.54
N PRO A 208 21.55 15.53 -21.33
CA PRO A 208 22.59 14.53 -21.18
C PRO A 208 23.17 14.53 -19.76
N VAL A 209 23.43 13.33 -19.20
CA VAL A 209 23.94 13.17 -17.83
C VAL A 209 25.18 14.02 -17.53
N SER A 210 26.13 14.10 -18.46
CA SER A 210 27.32 14.94 -18.32
C SER A 210 27.03 16.44 -18.29
N GLU A 211 25.98 16.92 -18.96
CA GLU A 211 25.55 18.31 -18.87
C GLU A 211 24.89 18.61 -17.51
N ALA A 212 24.08 17.69 -16.98
CA ALA A 212 23.50 17.86 -15.65
C ALA A 212 24.58 17.85 -14.56
N MET A 213 25.54 16.93 -14.63
CA MET A 213 26.69 16.88 -13.73
C MET A 213 27.48 18.20 -13.75
N ARG A 214 27.75 18.76 -14.95
CA ARG A 214 28.36 20.09 -15.10
C ARG A 214 27.49 21.22 -14.54
N LEU A 215 26.17 21.17 -14.77
CA LEU A 215 25.22 22.19 -14.32
C LEU A 215 25.16 22.26 -12.80
N PHE A 216 25.20 21.11 -12.13
CA PHE A 216 25.12 21.01 -10.67
C PHE A 216 26.47 20.90 -9.96
N ASN A 217 27.57 21.02 -10.71
CA ASN A 217 28.94 20.88 -10.21
C ASN A 217 29.16 19.58 -9.40
N ARG A 218 28.73 18.46 -10.00
CA ARG A 218 28.82 17.11 -9.44
C ARG A 218 29.68 16.21 -10.31
N ASP A 219 30.41 15.33 -9.67
CA ASP A 219 31.21 14.24 -10.24
C ASP A 219 30.59 12.86 -9.94
N ASP A 220 29.42 12.85 -9.29
CA ASP A 220 28.68 11.66 -8.87
C ASP A 220 27.28 11.54 -9.48
N LEU A 221 26.81 10.30 -9.56
CA LEU A 221 25.44 9.95 -9.91
C LEU A 221 24.59 9.80 -8.64
N ILE A 222 23.31 10.18 -8.76
CA ILE A 222 22.33 10.02 -7.67
C ILE A 222 21.73 8.61 -7.71
N GLU A 223 21.61 8.05 -8.91
CA GLU A 223 21.04 6.73 -9.13
C GLU A 223 21.56 6.12 -10.43
N ILE A 224 21.65 4.80 -10.47
CA ILE A 224 21.80 4.03 -11.70
C ILE A 224 20.57 3.13 -11.82
N ASP A 225 19.78 3.38 -12.87
CA ASP A 225 18.64 2.56 -13.23
C ASP A 225 19.08 1.42 -14.15
N VAL A 226 18.72 0.20 -13.79
CA VAL A 226 19.04 -1.01 -14.55
C VAL A 226 17.76 -1.73 -14.93
N VAL A 227 17.57 -1.97 -16.24
CA VAL A 227 16.47 -2.78 -16.75
C VAL A 227 16.99 -4.14 -17.18
N PHE A 228 16.28 -5.19 -16.78
CA PHE A 228 16.64 -6.57 -17.12
C PHE A 228 15.54 -7.28 -17.93
N ARG A 229 15.93 -8.27 -18.73
CA ARG A 229 15.06 -8.83 -19.78
C ARG A 229 13.91 -9.70 -19.25
N SER A 230 14.10 -10.38 -18.11
CA SER A 230 13.12 -11.35 -17.59
C SER A 230 12.90 -11.19 -16.09
N ALA A 231 11.64 -11.00 -15.69
CA ALA A 231 11.23 -10.93 -14.27
C ALA A 231 11.71 -12.15 -13.46
N ALA A 232 11.77 -13.34 -14.07
CA ALA A 232 12.24 -14.57 -13.43
C ALA A 232 13.76 -14.61 -13.16
N ALA A 233 14.51 -13.62 -13.65
CA ALA A 233 15.93 -13.46 -13.40
C ALA A 233 16.24 -12.39 -12.35
N GLY A 234 15.24 -11.70 -11.78
CA GLY A 234 15.44 -10.56 -10.87
C GLY A 234 16.45 -10.83 -9.76
N ASP A 235 16.27 -11.90 -8.99
CA ASP A 235 17.20 -12.26 -7.91
C ASP A 235 18.61 -12.60 -8.38
N ARG A 236 18.73 -13.24 -9.56
CA ARG A 236 20.05 -13.54 -10.15
C ARG A 236 20.75 -12.25 -10.57
N VAL A 237 20.01 -11.35 -11.22
CA VAL A 237 20.52 -10.03 -11.65
C VAL A 237 20.95 -9.20 -10.45
N VAL A 238 20.14 -9.14 -9.38
CA VAL A 238 20.50 -8.42 -8.15
C VAL A 238 21.79 -8.97 -7.53
N ARG A 239 21.96 -10.29 -7.46
CA ARG A 239 23.20 -10.90 -6.96
C ARG A 239 24.40 -10.60 -7.85
N GLU A 240 24.21 -10.59 -9.16
CA GLU A 240 25.24 -10.28 -10.15
C GLU A 240 25.69 -8.82 -10.04
N ILE A 241 24.73 -7.88 -10.06
CA ILE A 241 24.95 -6.44 -9.85
C ILE A 241 25.71 -6.22 -8.54
N ARG A 242 25.25 -6.84 -7.45
CA ARG A 242 25.92 -6.72 -6.14
C ARG A 242 27.37 -7.18 -6.20
N ARG A 243 27.65 -8.32 -6.84
CA ARG A 243 29.02 -8.85 -6.94
C ARG A 243 29.93 -7.93 -7.74
N VAL A 244 29.45 -7.46 -8.91
CA VAL A 244 30.19 -6.56 -9.79
C VAL A 244 30.50 -5.23 -9.09
N MET A 245 29.51 -4.67 -8.39
CA MET A 245 29.70 -3.41 -7.66
C MET A 245 30.66 -3.57 -6.48
N ILE A 246 30.56 -4.65 -5.68
CA ILE A 246 31.49 -4.93 -4.58
C ILE A 246 32.92 -5.07 -5.09
N ASP A 247 33.14 -5.83 -6.17
CA ASP A 247 34.47 -6.01 -6.77
C ASP A 247 35.08 -4.66 -7.18
N ARG A 248 34.28 -3.82 -7.83
CA ARG A 248 34.69 -2.49 -8.27
C ARG A 248 34.92 -1.51 -7.12
N HIS A 249 34.16 -1.67 -6.04
CA HIS A 249 34.25 -0.86 -4.83
C HIS A 249 35.24 -1.44 -3.81
N GLN A 250 36.15 -2.33 -4.25
CA GLN A 250 37.25 -2.89 -3.44
C GLN A 250 36.78 -3.69 -2.22
N GLY A 251 35.61 -4.33 -2.31
CA GLY A 251 35.04 -5.15 -1.24
C GLY A 251 34.02 -4.42 -0.37
N ASP A 252 33.84 -3.10 -0.54
CA ASP A 252 32.87 -2.33 0.23
C ASP A 252 31.48 -2.34 -0.41
N GLU A 253 30.45 -2.65 0.38
CA GLU A 253 29.05 -2.54 -0.02
C GLU A 253 28.48 -1.19 0.42
N ASP A 254 28.81 -0.13 -0.30
CA ASP A 254 28.43 1.26 -0.01
C ASP A 254 27.33 1.79 -0.94
N PHE A 255 26.54 0.89 -1.51
CA PHE A 255 25.39 1.17 -2.36
C PHE A 255 24.17 0.41 -1.86
N THR A 256 22.99 0.91 -2.20
CA THR A 256 21.71 0.26 -1.91
C THR A 256 21.05 -0.12 -3.23
N ILE A 257 20.70 -1.40 -3.36
CA ILE A 257 19.92 -1.91 -4.49
C ILE A 257 18.44 -1.90 -4.10
N THR A 258 17.66 -1.08 -4.79
CA THR A 258 16.21 -0.96 -4.61
C THR A 258 15.50 -1.69 -5.75
N THR A 259 14.77 -2.74 -5.40
CA THR A 259 13.88 -3.45 -6.32
C THR A 259 12.42 -3.13 -5.99
N GLN A 260 11.54 -3.34 -6.97
CA GLN A 260 10.09 -3.24 -6.77
C GLN A 260 9.62 -4.18 -5.63
N GLU A 261 10.19 -5.38 -5.52
CA GLU A 261 9.86 -6.32 -4.46
C GLU A 261 10.32 -5.87 -3.07
N SER A 262 11.51 -5.27 -2.98
CA SER A 262 12.01 -4.68 -1.73
C SER A 262 11.09 -3.58 -1.23
N MET A 263 10.65 -2.68 -2.14
CA MET A 263 9.69 -1.62 -1.81
C MET A 263 8.35 -2.19 -1.34
N LEU A 264 7.79 -3.18 -2.05
CA LEU A 264 6.55 -3.85 -1.65
C LEU A 264 6.71 -4.55 -0.30
N THR A 265 7.87 -5.11 -0.01
CA THR A 265 8.17 -5.76 1.28
C THR A 265 8.19 -4.75 2.43
N VAL A 266 8.85 -3.60 2.24
CA VAL A 266 8.86 -2.51 3.22
C VAL A 266 7.44 -1.97 3.43
N LEU A 267 6.69 -1.74 2.36
CA LEU A 267 5.29 -1.31 2.43
C LEU A 267 4.42 -2.32 3.17
N ASN A 268 4.52 -3.61 2.84
CA ASN A 268 3.80 -4.68 3.52
C ASN A 268 4.16 -4.77 5.00
N ARG A 269 5.42 -4.50 5.36
CA ARG A 269 5.86 -4.45 6.76
C ARG A 269 5.21 -3.28 7.50
N ILE A 270 5.18 -2.08 6.90
CA ILE A 270 4.52 -0.91 7.49
C ILE A 270 3.02 -1.16 7.64
N ILE A 271 2.35 -1.60 6.57
CA ILE A 271 0.92 -1.95 6.59
C ILE A 271 0.67 -3.03 7.65
N GLY A 272 1.54 -4.03 7.76
CA GLY A 272 1.44 -5.10 8.74
C GLY A 272 1.51 -4.60 10.19
N VAL A 273 2.41 -3.66 10.49
CA VAL A 273 2.53 -3.04 11.82
C VAL A 273 1.30 -2.18 12.15
N VAL A 274 0.81 -1.39 11.19
CA VAL A 274 -0.42 -0.61 11.39
C VAL A 274 -1.63 -1.55 11.55
N THR A 275 -1.66 -2.64 10.78
CA THR A 275 -2.71 -3.67 10.82
C THR A 275 -2.71 -4.43 12.13
N SER A 276 -1.56 -4.74 12.71
CA SER A 276 -1.51 -5.36 14.02
C SER A 276 -1.97 -4.39 15.12
N ALA A 277 -1.58 -3.12 15.06
CA ALA A 277 -2.00 -2.10 16.03
C ALA A 277 -3.52 -1.87 16.00
N VAL A 278 -4.10 -1.63 14.83
CA VAL A 278 -5.56 -1.45 14.68
C VAL A 278 -6.29 -2.76 14.89
N GLY A 279 -5.71 -3.89 14.49
CA GLY A 279 -6.22 -5.23 14.78
C GLY A 279 -6.32 -5.49 16.28
N ALA A 280 -5.36 -5.01 17.08
CA ALA A 280 -5.43 -5.10 18.54
C ALA A 280 -6.58 -4.24 19.10
N ILE A 281 -6.76 -3.01 18.61
CA ILE A 281 -7.88 -2.13 19.01
C ILE A 281 -9.24 -2.72 18.59
N GLY A 282 -9.33 -3.24 17.37
CA GLY A 282 -10.49 -3.97 16.86
C GLY A 282 -10.76 -5.25 17.65
N GLY A 283 -9.70 -5.96 18.04
CA GLY A 283 -9.76 -7.14 18.90
C GLY A 283 -10.32 -6.82 20.28
N ILE A 284 -9.86 -5.74 20.92
CA ILE A 284 -10.43 -5.25 22.19
C ILE A 284 -11.92 -4.93 22.00
N SER A 285 -12.28 -4.26 20.91
CA SER A 285 -13.69 -3.94 20.60
C SER A 285 -14.54 -5.21 20.41
N LEU A 286 -13.98 -6.24 19.77
CA LEU A 286 -14.61 -7.55 19.63
C LEU A 286 -14.76 -8.25 20.97
N VAL A 287 -13.79 -8.16 21.88
CA VAL A 287 -13.88 -8.71 23.24
C VAL A 287 -14.95 -7.98 24.05
N VAL A 288 -15.04 -6.65 23.96
CA VAL A 288 -16.13 -5.87 24.58
C VAL A 288 -17.48 -6.29 24.02
N GLY A 289 -17.58 -6.51 22.70
CA GLY A 289 -18.76 -7.07 22.05
C GLY A 289 -19.09 -8.49 22.54
N ALA A 290 -18.09 -9.36 22.66
CA ALA A 290 -18.22 -10.73 23.15
C ALA A 290 -18.75 -10.77 24.59
N ILE A 291 -18.18 -9.95 25.47
CA ILE A 291 -18.65 -9.78 26.85
C ILE A 291 -20.09 -9.25 26.85
N GLY A 292 -20.41 -8.29 25.98
CA GLY A 292 -21.78 -7.81 25.80
C GLY A 292 -22.77 -8.92 25.44
N ILE A 293 -22.42 -9.79 24.48
CA ILE A 293 -23.23 -10.97 24.12
C ILE A 293 -23.37 -11.90 25.33
N LEU A 294 -22.26 -12.22 26.00
CA LEU A 294 -22.24 -13.11 27.17
C LEU A 294 -23.17 -12.61 28.27
N THR A 295 -23.01 -11.35 28.69
CA THR A 295 -23.82 -10.75 29.75
C THR A 295 -25.29 -10.66 29.37
N MET A 296 -25.58 -10.27 28.13
CA MET A 296 -26.96 -10.19 27.67
C MET A 296 -27.64 -11.56 27.62
N MET A 297 -26.95 -12.58 27.09
CA MET A 297 -27.43 -13.96 27.10
C MET A 297 -27.58 -14.50 28.51
N TRP A 298 -26.65 -14.21 29.43
CA TRP A 298 -26.74 -14.66 30.81
C TRP A 298 -27.97 -14.11 31.54
N ILE A 299 -28.28 -12.82 31.33
CA ILE A 299 -29.49 -12.19 31.86
C ILE A 299 -30.74 -12.79 31.22
N SER A 300 -30.75 -12.96 29.89
CA SER A 300 -31.88 -13.57 29.17
C SER A 300 -32.17 -14.99 29.65
N VAL A 301 -31.14 -15.79 29.95
CA VAL A 301 -31.33 -17.14 30.51
C VAL A 301 -31.97 -17.08 31.89
N ASN A 302 -31.54 -16.15 32.75
CA ASN A 302 -32.12 -16.00 34.09
C ASN A 302 -33.58 -15.49 34.04
N GLU A 303 -33.89 -14.55 33.15
CA GLU A 303 -35.24 -14.02 32.95
C GLU A 303 -36.20 -15.06 32.34
N SER A 304 -35.70 -15.95 31.47
CA SER A 304 -36.50 -16.99 30.79
C SER A 304 -36.40 -18.37 31.45
N THR A 305 -36.00 -18.46 32.72
CA THR A 305 -35.77 -19.74 33.42
C THR A 305 -37.02 -20.63 33.40
N ALA A 306 -38.20 -20.07 33.68
CA ALA A 306 -39.47 -20.80 33.69
C ALA A 306 -39.87 -21.32 32.29
N GLU A 307 -39.68 -20.52 31.23
CA GLU A 307 -39.94 -20.95 29.85
C GLU A 307 -39.00 -22.08 29.41
N ILE A 308 -37.71 -22.00 29.79
CA ILE A 308 -36.73 -23.06 29.52
C ILE A 308 -37.11 -24.34 30.27
N GLY A 309 -37.57 -24.22 31.52
CA GLY A 309 -38.09 -25.32 32.33
C GLY A 309 -39.28 -26.01 31.68
N LEU A 310 -40.25 -25.24 31.19
CA LEU A 310 -41.43 -25.75 30.47
C LEU A 310 -41.03 -26.49 29.18
N LEU A 311 -40.14 -25.91 28.37
CA LEU A 311 -39.62 -26.54 27.15
C LEU A 311 -38.95 -27.88 27.45
N ARG A 312 -38.17 -27.95 28.53
CA ARG A 312 -37.49 -29.18 28.97
C ARG A 312 -38.47 -30.21 29.52
N ALA A 313 -39.50 -29.79 30.25
CA ALA A 313 -40.57 -30.65 30.76
C ALA A 313 -41.42 -31.25 29.63
N LEU A 314 -41.63 -30.50 28.54
CA LEU A 314 -42.28 -30.97 27.31
C LEU A 314 -41.39 -31.87 26.42
N GLY A 315 -40.17 -32.19 26.87
CA GLY A 315 -39.28 -33.16 26.22
C GLY A 315 -38.17 -32.57 25.34
N ALA A 316 -37.90 -31.25 25.41
CA ALA A 316 -36.76 -30.68 24.69
C ALA A 316 -35.41 -31.27 25.17
N ARG A 317 -34.61 -31.76 24.22
CA ARG A 317 -33.27 -32.31 24.51
C ARG A 317 -32.32 -31.17 24.93
N ARG A 318 -31.37 -31.46 25.82
CA ARG A 318 -30.31 -30.50 26.23
C ARG A 318 -29.63 -29.86 25.02
N GLY A 319 -29.29 -30.65 24.00
CA GLY A 319 -28.67 -30.16 22.78
C GLY A 319 -29.55 -29.20 21.95
N GLN A 320 -30.88 -29.33 22.01
CA GLN A 320 -31.80 -28.41 21.31
C GLN A 320 -31.83 -27.04 21.99
N VAL A 321 -31.83 -27.02 23.33
CA VAL A 321 -31.74 -25.76 24.10
C VAL A 321 -30.37 -25.10 23.90
N GLN A 322 -29.28 -25.88 23.91
CA GLN A 322 -27.94 -25.34 23.60
C GLN A 322 -27.89 -24.72 22.20
N ALA A 323 -28.40 -25.42 21.19
CA ALA A 323 -28.40 -24.95 19.81
C ALA A 323 -29.21 -23.65 19.64
N LEU A 324 -30.33 -23.50 20.34
CA LEU A 324 -31.16 -22.29 20.32
C LEU A 324 -30.38 -21.05 20.79
N PHE A 325 -29.73 -21.13 21.94
CA PHE A 325 -28.95 -20.00 22.50
C PHE A 325 -27.66 -19.73 21.71
N LEU A 326 -26.99 -20.78 21.21
CA LEU A 326 -25.83 -20.61 20.33
C LEU A 326 -26.20 -19.92 19.02
N LEU A 327 -27.33 -20.30 18.42
CA LEU A 327 -27.83 -19.66 17.20
C LEU A 327 -28.18 -18.20 17.47
N GLN A 328 -28.79 -17.88 18.60
CA GLN A 328 -29.11 -16.51 18.99
C GLN A 328 -27.85 -15.64 19.13
N ALA A 329 -26.83 -16.14 19.83
CA ALA A 329 -25.54 -15.45 19.96
C ALA A 329 -24.83 -15.26 18.61
N ALA A 330 -24.87 -16.27 17.74
CA ALA A 330 -24.29 -16.20 16.40
C ALA A 330 -25.03 -15.22 15.48
N LEU A 331 -26.37 -15.17 15.55
CA LEU A 331 -27.20 -14.22 14.80
C LEU A 331 -26.92 -12.77 15.23
N LEU A 332 -26.81 -12.52 16.53
CA LEU A 332 -26.43 -11.21 17.06
C LEU A 332 -25.06 -10.76 16.57
N ALA A 333 -24.07 -11.65 16.66
CA ALA A 333 -22.72 -11.33 16.23
C ALA A 333 -22.67 -11.07 14.72
N THR A 334 -23.25 -11.96 13.91
CA THR A 334 -23.29 -11.79 12.45
C THR A 334 -24.08 -10.55 12.01
N ALA A 335 -25.16 -10.19 12.70
CA ALA A 335 -25.88 -8.94 12.44
C ALA A 335 -25.00 -7.71 12.76
N GLY A 336 -24.33 -7.71 13.90
CA GLY A 336 -23.36 -6.67 14.25
C GLY A 336 -22.19 -6.59 13.26
N GLY A 337 -21.68 -7.73 12.80
CA GLY A 337 -20.62 -7.81 11.80
C GLY A 337 -21.05 -7.38 10.42
N ALA A 338 -22.24 -7.75 9.97
CA ALA A 338 -22.82 -7.26 8.72
C ALA A 338 -23.02 -5.74 8.77
N PHE A 339 -23.50 -5.20 9.89
CA PHE A 339 -23.62 -3.76 10.09
C PHE A 339 -22.26 -3.06 10.08
N GLY A 340 -21.25 -3.64 10.75
CA GLY A 340 -19.87 -3.15 10.70
C GLY A 340 -19.27 -3.16 9.30
N ILE A 341 -19.53 -4.21 8.50
CA ILE A 341 -19.13 -4.30 7.10
C ILE A 341 -19.79 -3.19 6.27
N LEU A 342 -21.10 -3.03 6.40
CA LEU A 342 -21.85 -2.00 5.67
C LEU A 342 -21.38 -0.60 6.04
N ALA A 343 -21.17 -0.32 7.32
CA ALA A 343 -20.64 0.95 7.81
C ALA A 343 -19.20 1.18 7.30
N GLY A 344 -18.33 0.16 7.38
CA GLY A 344 -16.95 0.24 6.90
C GLY A 344 -16.87 0.51 5.40
N ILE A 345 -17.64 -0.21 4.59
CA ILE A 345 -17.72 0.02 3.13
C ILE A 345 -18.32 1.40 2.83
N GLY A 346 -19.34 1.81 3.59
CA GLY A 346 -19.96 3.12 3.49
C GLY A 346 -18.94 4.23 3.69
N VAL A 347 -18.22 4.21 4.81
CA VAL A 347 -17.15 5.15 5.13
C VAL A 347 -16.04 5.11 4.06
N ALA A 348 -15.62 3.93 3.63
CA ALA A 348 -14.60 3.76 2.59
C ALA A 348 -15.01 4.42 1.26
N ARG A 349 -16.27 4.28 0.85
CA ARG A 349 -16.79 4.94 -0.36
C ARG A 349 -16.91 6.44 -0.20
N THR A 350 -17.39 6.93 0.93
CA THR A 350 -17.47 8.38 1.21
C THR A 350 -16.08 9.00 1.21
N LEU A 351 -15.08 8.31 1.77
CA LEU A 351 -13.70 8.77 1.79
C LEU A 351 -13.10 8.82 0.38
N ARG A 352 -13.42 7.86 -0.49
CA ARG A 352 -13.01 7.89 -1.90
C ARG A 352 -13.61 9.07 -2.67
N LEU A 353 -14.85 9.47 -2.36
CA LEU A 353 -15.49 10.63 -2.97
C LEU A 353 -14.90 11.95 -2.45
N ALA A 354 -14.62 12.04 -1.16
CA ALA A 354 -14.04 13.22 -0.53
C ALA A 354 -12.55 13.42 -0.88
N LEU A 355 -11.80 12.31 -1.04
CA LEU A 355 -10.38 12.30 -1.33
C LEU A 355 -10.12 11.37 -2.54
N PRO A 356 -10.28 11.86 -3.78
CA PRO A 356 -10.10 11.08 -5.00
C PRO A 356 -8.71 10.46 -5.15
N ARG A 357 -7.72 11.00 -4.42
CA ARG A 357 -6.33 10.55 -4.42
C ARG A 357 -6.05 9.39 -3.46
N LEU A 358 -7.00 9.02 -2.58
CA LEU A 358 -6.83 7.88 -1.71
C LEU A 358 -7.22 6.59 -2.45
N PRO A 359 -6.26 5.69 -2.71
CA PRO A 359 -6.59 4.41 -3.29
C PRO A 359 -7.26 3.58 -2.20
N VAL A 360 -8.53 3.26 -2.42
CA VAL A 360 -9.32 2.42 -1.52
C VAL A 360 -9.82 1.24 -2.34
N HIS A 361 -9.33 0.06 -2.03
CA HIS A 361 -9.74 -1.18 -2.69
C HIS A 361 -10.14 -2.18 -1.62
N THR A 362 -11.43 -2.55 -1.59
CA THR A 362 -11.97 -3.47 -0.58
C THR A 362 -12.04 -4.88 -1.16
N PRO A 363 -11.10 -5.78 -0.82
CA PRO A 363 -11.06 -7.11 -1.42
C PRO A 363 -12.07 -8.02 -0.73
N MET A 364 -12.81 -8.80 -1.52
CA MET A 364 -13.82 -9.74 -1.00
C MET A 364 -13.30 -10.72 0.07
N PRO A 365 -12.06 -11.25 -0.01
CA PRO A 365 -11.53 -12.13 1.03
C PRO A 365 -11.52 -11.51 2.43
N TYR A 366 -11.24 -10.21 2.58
CA TYR A 366 -11.21 -9.55 3.88
C TYR A 366 -12.63 -9.39 4.46
N VAL A 367 -13.63 -9.17 3.61
CA VAL A 367 -15.04 -9.12 4.03
C VAL A 367 -15.49 -10.47 4.56
N ILE A 368 -15.15 -11.56 3.86
CA ILE A 368 -15.46 -12.93 4.28
C ILE A 368 -14.75 -13.26 5.60
N ALA A 369 -13.46 -12.92 5.71
CA ALA A 369 -12.68 -13.15 6.93
C ALA A 369 -13.25 -12.39 8.14
N ALA A 370 -13.66 -11.12 7.95
CA ALA A 370 -14.27 -10.32 9.01
C ALA A 370 -15.63 -10.89 9.45
N LEU A 371 -16.46 -11.35 8.50
CA LEU A 371 -17.74 -11.99 8.80
C LEU A 371 -17.54 -13.33 9.53
N ALA A 372 -16.59 -14.14 9.10
CA ALA A 372 -16.23 -15.41 9.74
C ALA A 372 -15.72 -15.19 11.17
N LEU A 373 -14.87 -14.17 11.37
CA LEU A 373 -14.38 -13.78 12.68
C LEU A 373 -15.53 -13.35 13.60
N SER A 374 -16.45 -12.54 13.10
CA SER A 374 -17.65 -12.10 13.83
C SER A 374 -18.50 -13.30 14.29
N PHE A 375 -18.78 -14.22 13.36
CA PHE A 375 -19.54 -15.44 13.66
C PHE A 375 -18.83 -16.32 14.71
N ALA A 376 -17.52 -16.50 14.59
CA ALA A 376 -16.72 -17.26 15.55
C ALA A 376 -16.76 -16.64 16.96
N VAL A 377 -16.61 -15.31 17.06
CA VAL A 377 -16.71 -14.59 18.33
C VAL A 377 -18.11 -14.75 18.95
N GLY A 378 -19.17 -14.67 18.14
CA GLY A 378 -20.54 -14.91 18.59
C GLY A 378 -20.76 -16.30 19.16
N LEU A 379 -20.28 -17.33 18.46
CA LEU A 379 -20.36 -18.71 18.93
C LEU A 379 -19.61 -18.90 20.25
N LEU A 380 -18.34 -18.45 20.33
CA LEU A 380 -17.51 -18.60 21.53
C LEU A 380 -18.15 -17.92 22.75
N SER A 381 -18.70 -16.73 22.56
CA SER A 381 -19.37 -15.97 23.64
C SER A 381 -20.67 -16.64 24.09
N GLY A 382 -21.36 -17.34 23.18
CA GLY A 382 -22.61 -18.03 23.45
C GLY A 382 -22.47 -19.39 24.15
N VAL A 383 -21.29 -20.02 24.13
CA VAL A 383 -21.11 -21.39 24.68
C VAL A 383 -21.45 -21.48 26.17
N LEU A 384 -20.91 -20.57 26.98
CA LEU A 384 -21.14 -20.55 28.43
C LEU A 384 -22.62 -20.41 28.81
N PRO A 385 -23.36 -19.40 28.33
CA PRO A 385 -24.76 -19.22 28.68
C PRO A 385 -25.63 -20.33 28.09
N ALA A 386 -25.35 -20.81 26.87
CA ALA A 386 -26.07 -21.94 26.27
C ALA A 386 -25.92 -23.24 27.08
N ARG A 387 -24.71 -23.53 27.57
CA ARG A 387 -24.47 -24.67 28.46
C ARG A 387 -25.23 -24.55 29.77
N ARG A 388 -25.25 -23.35 30.36
CA ARG A 388 -26.01 -23.07 31.60
C ARG A 388 -27.51 -23.27 31.40
N ALA A 389 -28.09 -22.71 30.34
CA ALA A 389 -29.51 -22.85 30.01
C ALA A 389 -29.93 -24.32 29.83
N ALA A 390 -29.12 -25.11 29.13
CA ALA A 390 -29.41 -26.54 28.94
C ALA A 390 -29.16 -27.40 30.18
N GLY A 391 -28.39 -26.89 31.13
CA GLY A 391 -28.10 -27.53 32.41
C GLY A 391 -29.19 -27.36 33.47
N LEU A 392 -30.17 -26.47 33.26
CA LEU A 392 -31.27 -26.22 34.20
C LEU A 392 -32.10 -27.49 34.44
N ASP A 393 -32.39 -27.73 35.72
CA ASP A 393 -33.32 -28.78 36.15
C ASP A 393 -34.76 -28.29 35.90
N PRO A 394 -35.58 -29.04 35.13
CA PRO A 394 -36.98 -28.65 34.84
C PRO A 394 -37.81 -28.45 36.11
N VAL A 395 -37.52 -29.22 37.17
CA VAL A 395 -38.29 -29.18 38.42
C VAL A 395 -37.94 -27.93 39.22
N GLU A 396 -36.66 -27.58 39.32
CA GLU A 396 -36.23 -26.35 40.00
C GLU A 396 -36.64 -25.09 39.22
N ALA A 397 -36.57 -25.14 37.89
CA ALA A 397 -36.92 -24.02 37.02
C ALA A 397 -38.41 -23.63 37.09
N LEU A 398 -39.30 -24.61 37.34
CA LEU A 398 -40.75 -24.38 37.52
C LEU A 398 -41.14 -24.07 38.98
N ARG A 399 -40.22 -24.27 39.93
CA ARG A 399 -40.43 -24.00 41.37
C ARG A 399 -40.00 -22.61 41.80
N ALA A 400 -39.32 -21.87 40.94
CA ALA A 400 -38.73 -20.56 41.22
C ALA A 400 -39.73 -19.39 41.11
N GLU A 401 -41.04 -19.67 41.07
CA GLU A 401 -42.11 -18.67 41.21
C GLU A 401 -42.55 -18.48 42.67
#